data_AF-A0A838UFV8-F1
#
_entry.id   AF-A0A838UFV8-F1
#
_cell.length_a   1.000
_cell.length_b   1.000
_cell.length_c   1.000
_cell.angle_alpha   90.00
_cell.angle_beta   90.00
_cell.angle_gamma   90.00
#
_symmetry.space_group_name_H-M   'P 1'
#
loop_
_entity.id
_entity.type
_entity.pdbx_description
1 polymer ?
#
loop_
_entity_poly.entity_id
_entity_poly.type
_entity_poly.pdbx_seq_one_letter_code
_entity_poly.pdbx_strand_id
1 'polypeptide(L)'
;MNVVVVESPAKARTINRYLGPGHTVLASYGHVRDLPSKDGSVKPDDDFAMSWEVDGKSAKRLADIAQALKGADRLILATDPDREGEAISWHVLEDLKRRKALKGAAVQRVVFNAITKAAVTEAMKRPRDIDMELVDAYLARRALDYLVGFTLSPVLWRKLPGARSAGRVQSVALRLIVDREIEIEAFRTREYWTVDADVVAPRDPFA
;
A
#
# COMPACT_ATOMS: atom_id res chain seq x y z
N MET A 1 -5.49 -23.93 17.40
CA MET A 1 -4.34 -23.01 17.22
C MET A 1 -4.69 -22.01 16.13
N ASN A 2 -4.39 -20.72 16.31
CA ASN A 2 -4.77 -19.67 15.36
C ASN A 2 -3.56 -19.23 14.51
N VAL A 3 -3.76 -18.98 13.22
CA VAL A 3 -2.72 -18.42 12.35
C VAL A 3 -3.00 -16.94 12.13
N VAL A 4 -2.02 -16.09 12.43
CA VAL A 4 -2.11 -14.64 12.23
C VAL A 4 -1.13 -14.26 11.11
N VAL A 5 -1.62 -13.59 10.07
CA VAL A 5 -0.78 -13.10 8.96
C VAL A 5 -0.67 -11.59 9.07
N VAL A 6 0.56 -11.09 9.07
CA VAL A 6 0.89 -9.66 9.07
C VAL A 6 1.77 -9.31 7.88
N GLU A 7 1.92 -8.04 7.57
CA GLU A 7 2.70 -7.62 6.41
C GLU A 7 4.21 -7.82 6.60
N SER A 8 4.76 -7.44 7.76
CA SER A 8 6.23 -7.36 7.95
C SER A 8 6.75 -8.28 9.06
N PRO A 9 8.01 -8.76 8.96
CA PRO A 9 8.62 -9.63 9.98
C PRO A 9 8.77 -8.97 11.35
N ALA A 10 8.99 -7.66 11.37
CA ALA A 10 9.10 -6.90 12.60
C ALA A 10 7.77 -6.89 13.37
N LYS A 11 6.65 -6.70 12.67
CA LYS A 11 5.30 -6.83 13.23
C LYS A 11 5.05 -8.25 13.73
N ALA A 12 5.44 -9.27 12.95
CA ALA A 12 5.21 -10.67 13.30
C ALA A 12 5.86 -11.04 14.64
N ARG A 13 7.14 -10.68 14.82
CA ARG A 13 7.87 -10.92 16.08
C ARG A 13 7.22 -10.23 17.27
N THR A 14 6.77 -8.99 17.09
CA THR A 14 6.18 -8.19 18.18
C THR A 14 4.81 -8.72 18.58
N ILE A 15 3.95 -9.00 17.61
CA ILE A 15 2.59 -9.51 17.83
C ILE A 15 2.63 -10.92 18.41
N ASN A 16 3.57 -11.77 17.99
CA ASN A 16 3.74 -13.11 18.56
C ASN A 16 4.03 -13.06 20.08
N ARG A 17 4.83 -12.09 20.53
CA ARG A 17 5.09 -11.87 21.96
C ARG A 17 3.84 -11.42 22.73
N TYR A 18 2.94 -10.67 22.09
CA TYR A 18 1.73 -10.18 22.75
C TYR A 18 0.62 -11.23 22.84
N LEU A 19 0.49 -12.08 21.81
CA LEU A 19 -0.58 -13.08 21.71
C LEU A 19 -0.25 -14.41 22.38
N GLY A 20 1.03 -14.74 22.54
CA GLY A 20 1.48 -15.94 23.23
C GLY A 20 1.23 -17.26 22.47
N PRO A 21 1.34 -18.42 23.17
CA PRO A 21 1.49 -19.75 22.55
C PRO A 21 0.26 -20.28 21.80
N GLY A 22 -0.90 -19.63 21.90
CA GLY A 22 -2.11 -20.02 21.14
C GLY A 22 -2.12 -19.58 19.67
N HIS A 23 -1.13 -18.77 19.27
CA HIS A 23 -1.07 -18.15 17.95
C HIS A 23 0.25 -18.46 17.24
N THR A 24 0.19 -18.65 15.92
CA THR A 24 1.36 -18.63 15.04
C THR A 24 1.28 -17.39 14.17
N VAL A 25 2.23 -16.47 14.34
CA VAL A 25 2.27 -15.23 13.57
C VAL A 25 3.28 -15.33 12.43
N LEU A 26 2.80 -15.18 11.20
CA LEU A 26 3.58 -15.23 9.97
C LEU A 26 3.55 -13.90 9.23
N ALA A 27 4.60 -13.60 8.47
CA ALA A 27 4.68 -12.39 7.65
C ALA A 27 4.48 -12.71 6.17
N SER A 28 3.66 -11.91 5.47
CA SER A 28 3.49 -11.97 4.00
C SER A 28 4.65 -11.35 3.24
N TYR A 29 5.38 -10.42 3.87
CA TYR A 29 6.42 -9.58 3.27
C TYR A 29 5.89 -8.59 2.21
N GLY A 30 4.75 -7.96 2.51
CA GLY A 30 4.08 -7.03 1.60
C GLY A 30 3.08 -7.72 0.68
N HIS A 31 2.96 -7.19 -0.54
CA HIS A 31 2.13 -7.75 -1.62
C HIS A 31 2.65 -9.13 -2.03
N VAL A 32 1.75 -10.11 -2.06
CA VAL A 32 2.06 -11.52 -2.41
C VAL A 32 1.74 -11.86 -3.86
N ARG A 33 1.04 -10.95 -4.54
CA ARG A 33 0.60 -11.05 -5.93
C ARG A 33 0.80 -9.70 -6.59
N ASP A 34 1.10 -9.71 -7.87
CA ASP A 34 1.11 -8.50 -8.67
C ASP A 34 0.59 -8.76 -10.09
N LEU A 35 0.28 -7.69 -10.82
CA LEU A 35 -0.01 -7.70 -12.24
C LEU A 35 1.25 -8.16 -13.00
N PRO A 36 1.11 -9.11 -13.94
CA PRO A 36 2.20 -9.49 -14.82
C PRO A 36 2.74 -8.29 -15.59
N SER A 37 4.06 -8.20 -15.75
CA SER A 37 4.75 -7.14 -16.52
C SER A 37 4.66 -7.34 -18.04
N LYS A 38 3.47 -7.66 -18.53
CA LYS A 38 3.14 -7.84 -19.95
C LYS A 38 1.86 -7.11 -20.27
N ASP A 39 1.64 -6.86 -21.55
CA ASP A 39 0.39 -6.26 -22.03
C ASP A 39 -0.82 -7.19 -21.77
N GLY A 40 -1.99 -6.59 -21.58
CA GLY A 40 -3.25 -7.30 -21.34
C GLY A 40 -3.47 -7.82 -19.91
N SER A 41 -2.68 -7.37 -18.92
CA SER A 41 -2.89 -7.75 -17.50
C SER A 41 -4.13 -7.10 -16.89
N VAL A 42 -4.62 -6.01 -17.48
CA VAL A 42 -5.90 -5.36 -17.16
C VAL A 42 -6.71 -5.30 -18.45
N LYS A 43 -7.95 -5.79 -18.42
CA LYS A 43 -8.82 -5.91 -19.60
C LYS A 43 -10.03 -4.97 -19.50
N PRO A 44 -9.97 -3.75 -20.06
CA PRO A 44 -11.10 -2.80 -20.00
C PRO A 44 -12.41 -3.34 -20.59
N ASP A 45 -12.32 -4.16 -21.64
CA ASP A 45 -13.50 -4.74 -22.32
C ASP A 45 -14.15 -5.90 -21.55
N ASP A 46 -13.53 -6.36 -20.46
CA ASP A 46 -13.96 -7.48 -19.61
C ASP A 46 -14.09 -7.00 -18.16
N ASP A 47 -14.82 -5.90 -17.95
CA ASP A 47 -15.06 -5.26 -16.65
C ASP A 47 -13.76 -5.04 -15.83
N PHE A 48 -12.71 -4.59 -16.52
CA PHE A 48 -11.37 -4.38 -15.94
C PHE A 48 -10.75 -5.63 -15.29
N ALA A 49 -11.13 -6.83 -15.73
CA ALA A 49 -10.60 -8.09 -15.21
C ALA A 49 -9.06 -8.07 -15.18
N MET A 50 -8.51 -8.42 -14.01
CA MET A 50 -7.07 -8.36 -13.74
C MET A 50 -6.46 -9.74 -13.65
N SER A 51 -5.32 -9.92 -14.31
CA SER A 51 -4.48 -11.10 -14.16
C SER A 51 -3.50 -10.91 -13.01
N TRP A 52 -3.31 -11.95 -12.18
CA TRP A 52 -2.43 -11.91 -11.02
C TRP A 52 -1.39 -13.02 -11.07
N GLU A 53 -0.13 -12.68 -10.88
CA GLU A 53 0.99 -13.60 -10.76
C GLU A 53 1.58 -13.52 -9.34
N VAL A 54 2.01 -14.67 -8.82
CA VAL A 54 2.70 -14.76 -7.52
C VAL A 54 4.18 -14.88 -7.81
N ASP A 55 5.00 -13.98 -7.28
CA ASP A 55 6.45 -14.10 -7.44
C ASP A 55 7.01 -15.31 -6.67
N GLY A 56 8.18 -15.80 -7.06
CA GLY A 56 8.77 -17.00 -6.47
C GLY A 56 9.05 -16.92 -4.97
N LYS A 57 9.37 -15.73 -4.43
CA LYS A 57 9.62 -15.54 -2.98
C LYS A 57 8.28 -15.59 -2.23
N SER A 58 7.27 -14.89 -2.73
CA SER A 58 5.91 -14.86 -2.20
C SER A 58 5.26 -16.24 -2.25
N ALA A 59 5.53 -17.05 -3.28
CA ALA A 59 5.02 -18.41 -3.39
C ALA A 59 5.45 -19.30 -2.21
N LYS A 60 6.71 -19.18 -1.76
CA LYS A 60 7.21 -19.90 -0.58
C LYS A 60 6.49 -19.43 0.69
N ARG A 61 6.30 -18.12 0.87
CA ARG A 61 5.58 -17.56 2.04
C ARG A 61 4.14 -18.02 2.10
N LEU A 62 3.44 -18.01 0.98
CA LEU A 62 2.08 -18.50 0.86
C LEU A 62 2.00 -20.02 1.13
N ALA A 63 3.01 -20.79 0.74
CA ALA A 63 3.10 -22.20 1.10
C ALA A 63 3.32 -22.40 2.62
N ASP A 64 4.18 -21.60 3.25
CA ASP A 64 4.40 -21.62 4.71
C ASP A 64 3.09 -21.29 5.47
N ILE A 65 2.35 -20.28 5.02
CA ILE A 65 1.04 -19.91 5.59
C ILE A 65 0.02 -21.03 5.39
N ALA A 66 -0.07 -21.59 4.18
CA ALA A 66 -0.97 -22.71 3.90
C ALA A 66 -0.64 -23.96 4.72
N GLN A 67 0.65 -24.20 5.00
CA GLN A 67 1.09 -25.29 5.86
C GLN A 67 0.72 -25.05 7.33
N ALA A 68 0.91 -23.83 7.84
CA ALA A 68 0.53 -23.47 9.20
C ALA A 68 -1.00 -23.53 9.43
N LEU A 69 -1.79 -23.35 8.37
CA LEU A 69 -3.25 -23.48 8.43
C LEU A 69 -3.74 -24.92 8.54
N LYS A 70 -2.91 -25.93 8.29
CA LYS A 70 -3.31 -27.34 8.45
C LYS A 70 -3.57 -27.63 9.93
N GLY A 71 -4.85 -27.74 10.30
CA GLY A 71 -5.28 -27.95 11.69
C GLY A 71 -5.42 -26.66 12.50
N ALA A 72 -5.38 -25.50 11.85
CA ALA A 72 -5.69 -24.23 12.49
C ALA A 72 -7.22 -24.00 12.55
N ASP A 73 -7.69 -23.42 13.64
CA ASP A 73 -9.12 -23.12 13.81
C ASP A 73 -9.51 -21.85 13.05
N ARG A 74 -8.58 -20.88 12.98
CA ARG A 74 -8.81 -19.55 12.41
C ARG A 74 -7.61 -19.03 11.63
N LEU A 75 -7.90 -18.35 10.53
CA LEU A 75 -6.99 -17.45 9.82
C LEU A 75 -7.33 -16.01 10.20
N ILE A 76 -6.39 -15.31 10.82
CA ILE A 76 -6.53 -13.91 11.21
C ILE A 76 -5.60 -13.06 10.34
N LEU A 77 -6.18 -12.18 9.55
CA LEU A 77 -5.48 -11.24 8.68
C LEU A 77 -5.31 -9.90 9.43
N ALA A 78 -4.06 -9.53 9.71
CA ALA A 78 -3.69 -8.43 10.59
C ALA A 78 -2.71 -7.46 9.89
N THR A 79 -3.03 -7.11 8.65
CA THR A 79 -2.33 -6.06 7.87
C THR A 79 -2.76 -4.66 8.31
N ASP A 80 -2.11 -3.63 7.77
CA ASP A 80 -2.37 -2.24 8.15
C ASP A 80 -3.80 -1.79 7.83
N PRO A 81 -4.32 -0.80 8.58
CA PRO A 81 -5.72 -0.35 8.49
C PRO A 81 -5.92 0.64 7.33
N ASP A 82 -5.34 0.36 6.17
CA ASP A 82 -5.52 1.15 4.94
C ASP A 82 -5.90 0.25 3.76
N ARG A 83 -6.15 0.84 2.59
CA ARG A 83 -6.52 0.09 1.38
C ARG A 83 -5.44 -0.88 0.90
N GLU A 84 -4.16 -0.56 1.13
CA GLU A 84 -3.03 -1.41 0.70
C GLU A 84 -3.00 -2.67 1.58
N GLY A 85 -3.10 -2.49 2.89
CA GLY A 85 -3.23 -3.57 3.86
C GLY A 85 -4.47 -4.42 3.59
N GLU A 86 -5.61 -3.81 3.26
CA GLU A 86 -6.83 -4.55 2.91
C GLU A 86 -6.62 -5.41 1.64
N ALA A 87 -6.00 -4.85 0.60
CA ALA A 87 -5.67 -5.57 -0.62
C ALA A 87 -4.67 -6.72 -0.39
N ILE A 88 -3.65 -6.54 0.45
CA ILE A 88 -2.72 -7.62 0.82
C ILE A 88 -3.49 -8.77 1.51
N SER A 89 -4.38 -8.44 2.45
CA SER A 89 -5.24 -9.41 3.13
C SER A 89 -6.11 -10.18 2.14
N TRP A 90 -6.73 -9.46 1.19
CA TRP A 90 -7.53 -10.04 0.12
C TRP A 90 -6.72 -10.97 -0.78
N HIS A 91 -5.54 -10.53 -1.25
CA HIS A 91 -4.65 -11.35 -2.09
C HIS A 91 -4.18 -12.63 -1.41
N VAL A 92 -3.81 -12.56 -0.13
CA VAL A 92 -3.46 -13.74 0.67
C VAL A 92 -4.65 -14.69 0.76
N LEU A 93 -5.84 -14.18 1.09
CA LEU A 93 -7.05 -14.98 1.19
C LEU A 93 -7.39 -15.69 -0.12
N GLU A 94 -7.39 -14.97 -1.25
CA GLU A 94 -7.67 -15.52 -2.57
C GLU A 94 -6.64 -16.59 -2.99
N ASP A 95 -5.38 -16.48 -2.56
CA ASP A 95 -4.39 -17.52 -2.78
C ASP A 95 -4.62 -18.77 -1.95
N LEU A 96 -4.96 -18.61 -0.68
CA LEU A 96 -5.25 -19.72 0.21
C LEU A 96 -6.55 -20.45 -0.20
N LYS A 97 -7.56 -19.72 -0.70
CA LYS A 97 -8.77 -20.29 -1.32
C LYS A 97 -8.41 -21.13 -2.55
N ARG A 98 -7.62 -20.57 -3.48
CA ARG A 98 -7.18 -21.28 -4.69
C ARG A 98 -6.42 -22.57 -4.36
N ARG A 99 -5.61 -22.56 -3.30
CA ARG A 99 -4.88 -23.75 -2.81
C ARG A 99 -5.74 -24.73 -2.02
N LYS A 100 -7.02 -24.43 -1.77
CA LYS A 100 -7.92 -25.18 -0.89
C LYS A 100 -7.31 -25.38 0.51
N ALA A 101 -6.60 -24.38 1.02
CA ALA A 101 -5.85 -24.44 2.27
C ALA A 101 -6.72 -24.11 3.51
N LEU A 102 -7.87 -23.44 3.32
CA LEU A 102 -8.71 -22.99 4.43
C LEU A 102 -9.43 -24.12 5.17
N LYS A 103 -9.88 -25.18 4.47
CA LYS A 103 -10.49 -26.43 5.02
C LYS A 103 -11.34 -26.29 6.31
N GLY A 104 -12.19 -25.26 6.38
CA GLY A 104 -13.09 -25.03 7.52
C GLY A 104 -12.58 -24.03 8.58
N ALA A 105 -11.36 -23.51 8.44
CA ALA A 105 -10.85 -22.42 9.27
C ALA A 105 -11.65 -21.14 9.04
N ALA A 106 -12.10 -20.52 10.14
CA ALA A 106 -12.79 -19.23 10.05
C ALA A 106 -11.80 -18.13 9.66
N VAL A 107 -12.17 -17.30 8.70
CA VAL A 107 -11.36 -16.16 8.24
C VAL A 107 -11.82 -14.91 8.98
N GLN A 108 -10.87 -14.15 9.51
CA GLN A 108 -11.13 -12.93 10.27
C GLN A 108 -10.14 -11.85 9.88
N ARG A 109 -10.59 -10.60 9.80
CA ARG A 109 -9.77 -9.41 9.58
C ARG A 109 -9.71 -8.61 10.89
N VAL A 110 -8.50 -8.26 11.31
CA VAL A 110 -8.24 -7.50 12.54
C VAL A 110 -7.42 -6.27 12.19
N VAL A 111 -7.91 -5.09 12.58
CA VAL A 111 -7.25 -3.80 12.36
C VAL A 111 -6.83 -3.17 13.68
N PHE A 112 -5.66 -2.55 13.71
CA PHE A 112 -5.18 -1.75 14.84
C PHE A 112 -4.35 -0.58 14.33
N ASN A 113 -4.50 0.58 14.97
CA ASN A 113 -3.76 1.79 14.60
C ASN A 113 -2.42 1.93 15.33
N ALA A 114 -2.15 1.06 16.31
CA ALA A 114 -0.92 1.07 17.10
C ALA A 114 -0.50 -0.35 17.47
N ILE A 115 0.81 -0.62 17.45
CA ILE A 115 1.40 -1.92 17.79
C ILE A 115 1.72 -1.96 19.28
N THR A 116 0.71 -1.78 20.13
CA THR A 116 0.82 -1.96 21.59
C THR A 116 0.12 -3.25 22.00
N LYS A 117 0.53 -3.84 23.13
CA LYS A 117 -0.10 -5.09 23.63
C LYS A 117 -1.61 -4.90 23.77
N ALA A 118 -2.05 -3.81 24.40
CA ALA A 118 -3.45 -3.50 24.62
C ALA A 118 -4.23 -3.37 23.30
N ALA A 119 -3.75 -2.56 22.36
CA ALA A 119 -4.41 -2.34 21.07
C ALA A 119 -4.55 -3.64 20.27
N VAL A 120 -3.50 -4.46 20.21
CA VAL A 120 -3.52 -5.75 19.52
C VAL A 120 -4.51 -6.72 20.17
N THR A 121 -4.47 -6.87 21.50
CA THR A 121 -5.40 -7.79 22.19
C THR A 121 -6.85 -7.36 22.11
N GLU A 122 -7.14 -6.05 22.13
CA GLU A 122 -8.52 -5.57 21.99
C GLU A 122 -9.02 -5.74 20.56
N ALA A 123 -8.17 -5.47 19.56
CA ALA A 123 -8.50 -5.68 18.16
C ALA A 123 -8.83 -7.16 17.87
N MET A 124 -8.11 -8.10 18.48
CA MET A 124 -8.40 -9.54 18.35
C MET A 124 -9.79 -9.96 18.88
N LYS A 125 -10.41 -9.17 19.76
CA LYS A 125 -11.77 -9.44 20.26
C LYS A 125 -12.85 -8.91 19.32
N ARG A 126 -12.51 -8.00 18.40
CA ARG A 126 -13.44 -7.35 17.47
C ARG A 126 -13.02 -7.58 16.02
N PRO A 127 -12.98 -8.85 15.57
CA PRO A 127 -12.72 -9.15 14.18
C PRO A 127 -13.87 -8.64 13.30
N ARG A 128 -13.52 -8.25 12.07
CA ARG A 128 -14.47 -7.95 11.00
C ARG A 128 -14.18 -8.84 9.79
N ASP A 129 -15.01 -8.75 8.78
CA ASP A 129 -14.71 -9.29 7.46
C ASP A 129 -13.81 -8.33 6.66
N ILE A 130 -13.26 -8.83 5.55
CA ILE A 130 -12.55 -7.98 4.59
C ILE A 130 -13.53 -6.95 4.03
N ASP A 131 -13.10 -5.70 4.02
CA ASP A 131 -13.82 -4.57 3.45
C ASP A 131 -13.55 -4.55 1.94
N MET A 132 -14.55 -4.99 1.17
CA MET A 132 -14.42 -5.08 -0.28
C MET A 132 -14.39 -3.70 -0.94
N GLU A 133 -14.96 -2.65 -0.34
CA GLU A 133 -14.94 -1.30 -0.91
C GLU A 133 -13.51 -0.71 -0.87
N LEU A 134 -12.76 -0.99 0.19
CA LEU A 134 -11.33 -0.66 0.26
C LEU A 134 -10.49 -1.47 -0.74
N VAL A 135 -10.81 -2.74 -0.94
CA VAL A 135 -10.16 -3.59 -1.95
C VAL A 135 -10.44 -3.05 -3.35
N ASP A 136 -11.69 -2.74 -3.67
CA ASP A 136 -12.11 -2.21 -4.97
C ASP A 136 -11.45 -0.85 -5.24
N ALA A 137 -11.31 0.01 -4.21
CA ALA A 137 -10.56 1.26 -4.33
C ALA A 137 -9.07 1.03 -4.63
N TYR A 138 -8.45 0.00 -4.07
CA TYR A 138 -7.08 -0.41 -4.42
C TYR A 138 -7.02 -0.93 -5.86
N LEU A 139 -7.93 -1.83 -6.24
CA LEU A 139 -8.00 -2.42 -7.57
C LEU A 139 -8.18 -1.34 -8.64
N ALA A 140 -9.13 -0.43 -8.46
CA ALA A 140 -9.36 0.70 -9.36
C ALA A 140 -8.10 1.56 -9.55
N ARG A 141 -7.39 1.86 -8.46
CA ARG A 141 -6.10 2.58 -8.54
C ARG A 141 -5.06 1.78 -9.31
N ARG A 142 -4.96 0.46 -9.06
CA ARG A 142 -4.00 -0.42 -9.73
C ARG A 142 -4.26 -0.52 -11.23
N ALA A 143 -5.52 -0.67 -11.64
CA ALA A 143 -5.93 -0.64 -13.05
C ALA A 143 -5.55 0.69 -13.70
N LEU A 144 -5.92 1.81 -13.07
CA LEU A 144 -5.66 3.14 -13.62
C LEU A 144 -4.16 3.38 -13.82
N ASP A 145 -3.34 3.05 -12.82
CA ASP A 145 -1.89 3.24 -12.90
C ASP A 145 -1.25 2.31 -13.95
N TYR A 146 -1.73 1.07 -14.07
CA TYR A 146 -1.30 0.13 -15.10
C TYR A 146 -1.65 0.64 -16.51
N LEU A 147 -2.90 1.02 -16.74
CA LEU A 147 -3.39 1.48 -18.05
C LEU A 147 -2.65 2.74 -18.51
N VAL A 148 -2.46 3.73 -17.62
CA VAL A 148 -1.69 4.94 -17.96
C VAL A 148 -0.24 4.59 -18.28
N GLY A 149 0.40 3.73 -17.47
CA GLY A 149 1.79 3.34 -17.67
C GLY A 149 2.00 2.61 -19.00
N PHE A 150 1.22 1.56 -19.26
CA PHE A 150 1.37 0.72 -20.45
C PHE A 150 0.95 1.43 -21.75
N THR A 151 -0.07 2.28 -21.72
CA THR A 151 -0.52 2.99 -22.94
C THR A 151 0.40 4.17 -23.31
N LEU A 152 0.89 4.93 -22.33
CA LEU A 152 1.67 6.14 -22.60
C LEU A 152 3.19 5.91 -22.70
N SER A 153 3.75 4.94 -21.98
CA SER A 153 5.21 4.73 -21.99
C SER A 153 5.77 4.45 -23.40
N PRO A 154 5.13 3.61 -24.25
CA PRO A 154 5.59 3.41 -25.63
C PRO A 154 5.60 4.70 -26.47
N VAL A 155 4.62 5.58 -26.24
CA VAL A 155 4.56 6.88 -26.92
C VAL A 155 5.71 7.77 -26.47
N LEU A 156 6.01 7.81 -25.16
CA LEU A 156 7.13 8.56 -24.62
C LEU A 156 8.46 8.06 -25.16
N TRP A 157 8.70 6.74 -25.19
CA TRP A 157 9.95 6.18 -25.71
C TRP A 157 10.21 6.56 -27.17
N ARG A 158 9.15 6.60 -27.98
CA ARG A 158 9.24 7.01 -29.39
C ARG A 158 9.45 8.51 -29.57
N LYS A 159 8.88 9.34 -28.71
CA LYS A 159 8.92 10.82 -28.85
C LYS A 159 10.05 11.50 -28.10
N LEU A 160 10.52 10.89 -27.02
CA LEU A 160 11.55 11.39 -26.11
C LEU A 160 12.53 10.24 -25.79
N PRO A 161 13.55 10.02 -26.64
CA PRO A 161 14.57 9.01 -26.40
C PRO A 161 15.22 9.20 -25.02
N GLY A 162 15.23 8.15 -24.21
CA GLY A 162 15.73 8.18 -22.82
C GLY A 162 14.66 8.36 -21.74
N ALA A 163 13.41 8.65 -22.10
CA ALA A 163 12.30 8.60 -21.16
C ALA A 163 12.12 7.17 -20.61
N ARG A 164 11.87 7.02 -19.30
CA ARG A 164 11.72 5.71 -18.65
C ARG A 164 10.28 5.21 -18.60
N SER A 165 9.39 5.97 -17.98
CA SER A 165 8.01 5.56 -17.75
C SER A 165 7.07 6.75 -17.68
N ALA A 166 5.84 6.55 -18.15
CA ALA A 166 4.73 7.44 -17.84
C ALA A 166 4.10 7.01 -16.51
N GLY A 167 3.80 7.97 -15.64
CA GLY A 167 3.07 7.70 -14.40
C GLY A 167 2.11 8.82 -14.10
N ARG A 168 0.82 8.49 -13.88
CA ARG A 168 -0.26 9.46 -13.66
C ARG A 168 0.07 10.53 -12.61
N VAL A 169 0.67 10.12 -11.48
CA VAL A 169 1.06 11.04 -10.40
C VAL A 169 2.46 11.60 -10.60
N GLN A 170 3.40 10.77 -11.08
CA GLN A 170 4.80 11.16 -11.28
C GLN A 170 4.96 12.27 -12.32
N SER A 171 4.20 12.22 -13.42
CA SER A 171 4.24 13.24 -14.47
C SER A 171 3.74 14.59 -14.00
N VAL A 172 2.68 14.62 -13.19
CA VAL A 172 2.14 15.86 -12.59
C VAL A 172 3.13 16.45 -11.59
N ALA A 173 3.72 15.62 -10.73
CA ALA A 173 4.72 16.08 -9.78
C ALA A 173 5.96 16.67 -10.48
N LEU A 174 6.45 16.00 -11.53
CA LEU A 174 7.55 16.51 -12.35
C LEU A 174 7.16 17.84 -13.02
N ARG A 175 5.95 17.94 -13.55
CA ARG A 175 5.44 19.19 -14.15
C ARG A 175 5.48 20.35 -13.17
N LEU A 176 5.05 20.17 -11.92
CA LEU A 176 5.08 21.27 -10.93
C LEU A 176 6.50 21.80 -10.69
N ILE A 177 7.51 20.93 -10.70
CA ILE A 177 8.92 21.32 -10.56
C ILE A 177 9.37 22.08 -11.81
N VAL A 178 9.07 21.55 -12.99
CA VAL A 178 9.45 22.18 -14.27
C VAL A 178 8.77 23.55 -14.45
N ASP A 179 7.47 23.66 -14.13
CA ASP A 179 6.71 24.91 -14.22
C ASP A 179 7.35 25.98 -13.30
N ARG A 180 7.76 25.61 -12.08
CA ARG A 180 8.51 26.52 -11.19
C ARG A 180 9.87 26.91 -11.75
N GLU A 181 10.62 25.98 -12.33
CA GLU A 181 11.93 26.31 -12.90
C GLU A 181 11.78 27.31 -14.06
N ILE A 182 10.77 27.10 -14.92
CA ILE A 182 10.44 28.04 -16.01
C ILE A 182 10.08 29.43 -15.46
N GLU A 183 9.31 29.52 -14.37
CA GLU A 183 9.02 30.80 -13.70
C GLU A 183 10.30 31.50 -13.22
N ILE A 184 11.26 30.75 -12.66
CA ILE A 184 12.54 31.28 -12.19
C ILE A 184 13.40 31.75 -13.37
N GLU A 185 13.52 30.96 -14.44
CA GLU A 185 14.28 31.32 -15.64
C GLU A 185 13.69 32.55 -16.35
N ALA A 186 12.36 32.70 -16.33
CA ALA A 186 11.67 33.85 -16.91
C ALA A 186 11.68 35.09 -16.01
N PHE A 187 12.09 34.97 -14.75
CA PHE A 187 12.06 36.06 -13.79
C PHE A 187 13.07 37.15 -14.16
N ARG A 188 12.55 38.36 -14.42
CA ARG A 188 13.37 39.55 -14.63
C ARG A 188 13.52 40.31 -13.32
N THR A 189 14.72 40.26 -12.75
CA THR A 189 15.04 41.00 -11.52
C THR A 189 14.80 42.49 -11.71
N ARG A 190 14.23 43.12 -10.68
CA ARG A 190 14.04 44.57 -10.61
C ARG A 190 14.82 45.08 -9.41
N GLU A 191 15.74 46.00 -9.67
CA GLU A 191 16.47 46.68 -8.61
C GLU A 191 15.52 47.52 -7.75
N TYR A 192 15.71 47.47 -6.44
CA TYR A 192 15.01 48.29 -5.46
C TYR A 192 15.91 48.50 -4.25
N TRP A 193 15.64 49.57 -3.50
CA TRP A 193 16.32 49.87 -2.24
C TRP A 193 15.30 49.77 -1.10
N THR A 194 15.70 49.14 0.01
CA THR A 194 14.99 49.19 1.28
C THR A 194 15.65 50.22 2.18
N VAL A 195 14.85 50.94 2.95
CA VAL A 195 15.33 51.86 3.99
C VAL A 195 14.75 51.39 5.30
N ASP A 196 15.60 50.81 6.13
CA ASP A 196 15.25 50.31 7.45
C ASP A 196 15.72 51.29 8.53
N ALA A 197 14.96 51.43 9.61
CA ALA A 197 15.28 52.30 10.74
C ALA A 197 14.96 51.63 12.07
N ASP A 198 15.94 51.60 12.96
CA ASP A 198 15.73 51.24 14.36
C ASP A 198 15.15 52.44 15.10
N VAL A 199 13.89 52.33 15.49
CA VAL A 199 13.18 53.39 16.21
C VAL A 199 12.74 52.91 17.59
N VAL A 200 12.93 53.78 18.58
CA VAL A 200 12.47 53.56 19.95
C VAL A 200 11.29 54.48 20.21
N ALA A 201 10.15 53.91 20.60
CA ALA A 201 9.00 54.69 21.04
C ALA A 201 9.36 55.41 22.37
N PRO A 202 9.15 56.74 22.50
CA PRO A 202 9.49 57.48 23.72
C PRO A 202 8.73 57.02 24.98
N ARG A 203 7.56 56.40 24.79
CA ARG A 203 6.75 55.74 25.82
C ARG A 203 5.97 54.57 25.19
N ASP A 204 5.65 53.58 26.01
CA ASP A 204 4.79 52.47 25.62
C ASP A 204 3.36 52.99 25.35
N PRO A 205 2.82 52.85 24.13
CA PRO A 205 1.45 53.28 23.84
C PRO A 205 0.37 52.44 24.55
N PHE A 206 0.75 51.39 25.27
CA PHE A 206 -0.15 50.52 26.05
C PHE A 206 0.12 50.52 27.57
N ALA A 207 0.96 51.43 28.08
CA ALA A 207 1.15 51.64 29.52
C ALA A 207 0.14 52.64 30.12
#